data_AF-G6EKY5-F1
#
_entry.id   AF-G6EKY5-F1
#
_cell.length_a   1.000
_cell.length_b   1.000
_cell.length_c   1.000
_cell.angle_alpha   90.00
_cell.angle_beta   90.00
_cell.angle_gamma   90.00
#
_symmetry.space_group_name_H-M   'P 1'
#
loop_
_entity.id
_entity.type
_entity.pdbx_description
1 polymer ?
#
loop_
_entity_poly.entity_id
_entity_poly.type
_entity_poly.pdbx_seq_one_letter_code
_entity_poly.pdbx_strand_id
1 'polypeptide(L)'
;MGWLFMSRGGMAPFATPKVYLDNQCTYPPDPDKGRTTGLRVLKSTVRSGAYYAACQSYDPEGPRETFAIICLVKWNPGARSGEEFGYKDSAPLWR
;
A
#
# COMPACT_ATOMS: atom_id res chain seq x y z
N MET A 1 -6.36 -13.35 -2.72
CA MET A 1 -5.05 -13.19 -2.07
C MET A 1 -5.19 -13.34 -0.55
N GLY A 2 -4.12 -13.79 0.12
CA GLY A 2 -4.07 -14.07 1.57
C GLY A 2 -3.75 -12.83 2.40
N TRP A 3 -3.63 -12.99 3.72
CA TRP A 3 -3.07 -11.94 4.58
C TRP A 3 -1.55 -11.98 4.54
N LEU A 4 -0.92 -10.81 4.45
CA LEU A 4 0.51 -10.66 4.70
C LEU A 4 0.67 -10.01 6.08
N PHE A 5 1.40 -10.67 6.96
CA PHE A 5 1.72 -10.17 8.30
C PHE A 5 3.20 -9.82 8.41
N MET A 6 3.53 -8.85 9.25
CA MET A 6 4.89 -8.46 9.55
C MET A 6 5.00 -7.87 10.95
N SER A 7 6.24 -7.87 11.44
CA SER A 7 6.57 -7.22 12.71
C SER A 7 6.68 -5.70 12.57
N ARG A 8 6.71 -4.99 13.70
CA ARG A 8 7.04 -3.56 13.74
C ARG A 8 8.40 -3.27 13.09
N GLY A 9 9.37 -4.15 13.28
CA GLY A 9 10.69 -4.04 12.63
C GLY A 9 10.60 -4.17 11.11
N GLY A 10 9.75 -5.07 10.61
CA GLY A 10 9.48 -5.22 9.17
C GLY A 10 8.77 -4.00 8.55
N MET A 11 8.08 -3.20 9.36
CA MET A 11 7.52 -1.92 8.92
C MET A 11 8.51 -0.76 8.94
N ALA A 12 9.68 -0.90 9.57
CA ALA A 12 10.58 0.24 9.75
C ALA A 12 10.98 0.83 8.38
N PRO A 13 11.04 2.17 8.24
CA PRO A 13 10.93 3.19 9.28
C PRO A 13 9.49 3.70 9.56
N PHE A 14 8.46 3.01 9.07
CA PHE A 14 7.09 3.53 9.05
C PHE A 14 6.34 3.27 10.36
N ALA A 15 5.89 4.34 11.02
CA ALA A 15 5.23 4.27 12.32
C ALA A 15 3.78 3.77 12.28
N THR A 16 3.11 3.84 11.12
CA THR A 16 1.70 3.46 10.99
C THR A 16 1.43 2.67 9.70
N PRO A 17 0.39 1.81 9.68
CA PRO A 17 -0.03 1.11 8.47
C PRO A 17 -0.27 2.04 7.27
N LYS A 18 -0.84 3.23 7.51
CA LYS A 18 -1.10 4.21 6.46
C LYS A 18 0.21 4.62 5.77
N VAL A 19 1.19 5.05 6.56
CA VAL A 19 2.48 5.55 6.02
C VAL A 19 3.24 4.42 5.33
N TYR A 20 3.19 3.21 5.88
CA TYR A 20 3.77 2.03 5.25
C TYR A 20 3.14 1.78 3.86
N LEU A 21 1.81 1.73 3.79
CA LEU A 21 1.09 1.46 2.54
C LEU A 21 1.21 2.61 1.54
N ASP A 22 1.27 3.87 2.00
CA ASP A 22 1.55 5.03 1.15
C ASP A 22 2.90 4.87 0.44
N ASN A 23 3.92 4.40 1.17
CA ASN A 23 5.25 4.16 0.62
C ASN A 23 5.25 2.96 -0.35
N GLN A 24 4.59 1.85 -0.01
CA GLN A 24 4.49 0.70 -0.94
C GLN A 24 3.76 1.06 -2.23
N CYS A 25 2.80 2.00 -2.17
CA CYS A 25 2.05 2.50 -3.32
C CYS A 25 2.68 3.76 -3.95
N THR A 26 3.91 4.12 -3.57
CA THR A 26 4.63 5.26 -4.15
C THR A 26 6.04 4.84 -4.55
N TYR A 27 6.27 4.71 -5.85
CA TYR A 27 7.56 4.30 -6.39
C TYR A 27 7.79 4.88 -7.79
N PRO A 28 9.05 5.20 -8.15
CA PRO A 28 9.38 5.63 -9.50
C PRO A 28 9.36 4.44 -10.48
N PRO A 29 9.27 4.70 -11.80
CA PRO A 29 9.66 3.72 -12.81
C PRO A 29 11.07 3.18 -12.52
N ASP A 30 11.27 1.89 -12.78
CA ASP A 30 12.57 1.21 -12.66
C ASP A 30 12.74 0.33 -13.92
N PRO A 31 13.13 0.94 -15.07
CA PRO A 31 13.26 0.22 -16.34
C PRO A 31 14.27 -0.92 -16.30
N ASP A 32 15.33 -0.78 -15.49
CA ASP A 32 16.37 -1.81 -15.30
C ASP A 32 15.81 -3.10 -14.70
N LYS A 33 14.73 -3.00 -13.92
CA LYS A 33 13.98 -4.16 -13.38
C LYS A 33 12.70 -4.47 -14.16
N GLY A 34 12.55 -3.93 -15.36
CA GLY A 34 11.40 -4.14 -16.24
C GLY A 34 10.13 -3.41 -15.81
N ARG A 35 10.21 -2.47 -14.85
CA ARG A 35 9.07 -1.66 -14.41
C ARG A 35 9.07 -0.32 -15.14
N THR A 36 8.37 -0.25 -16.26
CA THR A 36 8.32 0.95 -17.12
C THR A 36 7.44 2.08 -16.57
N THR A 37 6.58 1.80 -15.59
CA THR A 37 5.67 2.77 -14.97
C THR A 37 5.95 2.95 -13.48
N GLY A 38 5.79 4.18 -13.00
CA GLY A 38 5.77 4.53 -11.59
C GLY A 38 4.35 4.57 -11.05
N LEU A 39 4.24 4.71 -9.73
CA LEU A 39 2.97 4.90 -9.03
C LEU A 39 3.15 5.98 -7.97
N ARG A 40 2.14 6.83 -7.80
CA ARG A 40 2.07 7.79 -6.70
C ARG A 40 0.71 7.74 -6.03
N VAL A 41 0.70 7.88 -4.71
CA VAL A 41 -0.52 8.13 -3.94
C VAL A 41 -0.86 9.62 -4.04
N LEU A 42 -2.06 9.94 -4.53
CA LEU A 42 -2.58 11.32 -4.57
C LEU A 42 -3.18 11.72 -3.23
N LYS A 43 -3.93 10.79 -2.61
CA LYS A 43 -4.55 10.96 -1.30
C LYS A 43 -4.88 9.59 -0.72
N SER A 44 -4.73 9.43 0.59
CA SER A 44 -5.05 8.20 1.29
C SER A 44 -5.60 8.41 2.70
N THR A 45 -6.28 7.40 3.21
CA THR A 45 -6.79 7.35 4.59
C THR A 45 -6.85 5.91 5.09
N VAL A 46 -6.86 5.74 6.41
CA VAL A 46 -7.20 4.47 7.06
C VAL A 46 -8.44 4.70 7.91
N ARG A 47 -9.49 3.93 7.65
CA ARG A 47 -10.77 3.98 8.37
C ARG A 47 -11.37 2.59 8.47
N SER A 48 -11.96 2.28 9.63
CA SER A 48 -12.70 1.03 9.87
C SER A 48 -11.93 -0.24 9.51
N GLY A 49 -10.61 -0.28 9.76
CA GLY A 49 -9.77 -1.43 9.45
C GLY A 49 -9.45 -1.61 7.97
N ALA A 50 -9.64 -0.57 7.14
CA ALA A 50 -9.24 -0.56 5.74
C ALA A 50 -8.44 0.70 5.39
N TYR A 51 -7.43 0.51 4.54
CA TYR A 51 -6.69 1.55 3.85
C TYR A 51 -7.38 1.83 2.51
N TYR A 52 -7.56 3.11 2.20
CA TYR A 52 -8.09 3.59 0.94
C TYR A 52 -7.12 4.61 0.37
N ALA A 53 -6.74 4.47 -0.90
CA ALA A 53 -5.90 5.42 -1.60
C ALA A 53 -6.36 5.65 -3.03
N ALA A 54 -6.37 6.91 -3.45
CA ALA A 54 -6.39 7.26 -4.86
C ALA A 54 -4.95 7.29 -5.36
N CYS A 55 -4.64 6.44 -6.33
CA CYS A 55 -3.31 6.27 -6.89
C CYS A 55 -3.33 6.56 -8.38
N GLN A 56 -2.22 7.09 -8.89
CA GLN A 56 -2.07 7.37 -10.31
C GLN A 56 -0.74 6.78 -10.78
N SER A 57 -0.79 5.93 -11.80
CA SER A 57 0.41 5.48 -12.48
C SER A 57 0.92 6.57 -13.42
N TYR A 58 2.21 6.55 -13.72
CA TYR A 58 2.82 7.50 -14.63
C TYR A 58 4.03 6.88 -15.32
N ASP A 59 4.39 7.41 -16.48
CA ASP A 59 5.57 7.01 -17.24
C ASP A 59 6.19 8.26 -17.92
N PRO A 60 7.20 8.13 -18.79
CA PRO A 60 7.84 9.28 -19.42
C PRO A 60 6.90 10.20 -20.22
N GLU A 61 5.76 9.69 -20.72
CA GLU A 61 4.77 10.50 -21.44
C GLU A 61 3.83 11.27 -20.50
N GLY A 62 3.82 10.92 -19.21
CA GLY A 62 3.10 11.63 -18.17
C GLY A 62 2.17 10.74 -17.32
N PRO A 63 1.24 11.35 -16.59
CA PRO A 63 0.30 10.63 -15.72
C PRO A 63 -0.74 9.85 -16.53
N ARG A 64 -1.15 8.69 -16.00
CA ARG A 64 -2.20 7.83 -16.56
C ARG A 64 -3.48 7.92 -15.73
N GLU A 65 -4.42 7.00 -15.96
CA GLU A 65 -5.68 6.94 -15.24
C GLU A 65 -5.48 6.79 -13.72
N THR A 66 -6.33 7.47 -12.95
CA THR A 66 -6.35 7.35 -11.49
C THR A 66 -7.27 6.21 -11.08
N PHE A 67 -6.81 5.37 -10.17
CA PHE A 67 -7.57 4.24 -9.65
C PHE A 67 -7.49 4.17 -8.12
N ALA A 68 -8.40 3.40 -7.52
CA ALA A 68 -8.42 3.21 -6.08
C ALA A 68 -7.69 1.92 -5.68
N ILE A 69 -6.84 1.99 -4.65
CA ILE A 69 -6.30 0.83 -3.93
C ILE A 69 -7.01 0.73 -2.59
N ILE A 70 -7.51 -0.47 -2.27
CA ILE A 70 -8.17 -0.77 -1.00
C ILE A 70 -7.53 -2.01 -0.38
N CYS A 71 -7.00 -1.86 0.84
CA CYS A 71 -6.44 -2.97 1.60
C CYS A 71 -7.14 -3.10 2.94
N LEU A 72 -7.55 -4.31 3.34
CA LEU A 72 -7.88 -4.56 4.74
C LEU A 72 -6.60 -4.49 5.56
N VAL A 73 -6.70 -3.91 6.76
CA VAL A 73 -5.58 -3.67 7.68
C VAL A 73 -5.92 -4.24 9.05
N LYS A 74 -5.00 -5.04 9.58
CA LYS A 74 -4.93 -5.41 10.99
C LYS A 74 -3.75 -4.70 11.62
N TRP A 75 -4.00 -4.01 12.73
CA TRP A 75 -2.98 -3.28 13.46
C TRP A 75 -3.13 -3.55 14.95
N ASN A 76 -2.15 -4.24 15.51
CA ASN A 76 -2.05 -4.51 16.94
C ASN A 76 -0.58 -4.35 17.39
N PRO A 77 -0.14 -3.13 17.77
CA PRO A 77 1.20 -2.88 18.29
C PRO A 77 1.62 -3.72 19.49
N GLY A 78 0.66 -4.28 20.23
CA GLY A 78 0.90 -5.11 21.41
C GLY A 78 0.80 -6.62 21.12
N ALA A 79 0.83 -7.03 19.85
CA ALA A 79 0.73 -8.45 19.49
C ALA A 79 1.91 -9.24 20.04
N ARG A 80 1.63 -10.21 20.92
CA ARG A 80 2.66 -11.10 21.51
C ARG A 80 3.29 -12.04 20.49
N SER A 81 2.65 -12.25 19.33
CA SER A 81 3.19 -13.06 18.23
C SER A 81 4.32 -12.37 17.48
N GLY A 82 4.51 -11.05 17.66
CA GLY A 82 5.42 -10.26 16.82
C GLY A 82 4.88 -9.98 15.41
N GLU A 83 3.59 -10.23 15.17
CA GLU A 83 2.88 -9.86 13.94
C GLU A 83 2.00 -8.63 14.19
N GLU A 84 2.61 -7.48 14.46
CA GLU A 84 1.87 -6.28 14.83
C GLU A 84 1.05 -5.68 13.69
N PHE A 85 1.42 -5.94 12.44
CA PHE A 85 0.75 -5.42 11.26
C PHE A 85 0.44 -6.52 10.28
N GLY A 86 -0.78 -6.50 9.75
CA GLY A 86 -1.12 -7.26 8.56
C GLY A 86 -1.94 -6.45 7.59
N TYR A 87 -1.74 -6.70 6.30
CA TYR A 87 -2.61 -6.19 5.26
C TYR A 87 -3.01 -7.29 4.29
N LYS A 88 -4.15 -7.08 3.66
CA LYS A 88 -4.66 -7.93 2.60
C LYS A 88 -5.22 -7.03 1.53
N ASP A 89 -4.67 -7.14 0.33
CA ASP A 89 -5.24 -6.50 -0.84
C ASP A 89 -6.66 -7.05 -1.07
N SER A 90 -7.56 -6.14 -1.41
CA SER A 90 -8.88 -6.53 -1.87
C SER A 90 -8.79 -6.74 -3.38
N ALA A 91 -9.15 -7.93 -3.87
CA ALA A 91 -9.39 -8.13 -5.31
C ALA A 91 -10.40 -7.09 -5.82
N PRO A 92 -10.35 -6.67 -7.08
CA PRO A 92 -10.93 -5.40 -7.48
C PRO A 92 -12.45 -5.46 -7.37
N LEU A 93 -13.04 -4.42 -6.78
CA LEU A 93 -14.49 -4.20 -6.80
C LEU A 93 -14.90 -3.80 -8.21
N TRP A 94 -14.91 -4.76 -9.14
CA TRP A 94 -15.62 -4.60 -10.41
C TRP A 94 -17.11 -4.66 -10.04
N ARG A 95 -17.82 -3.56 -10.28
CA ARG A 95 -19.27 -3.53 -10.40
C ARG A 95 -19.59 -3.41 -11.87
#